data_AF-A0A9D1IKQ9-F1
#
_entry.id   AF-A0A9D1IKQ9-F1
#
_cell.length_a   1.000
_cell.length_b   1.000
_cell.length_c   1.000
_cell.angle_alpha   90.00
_cell.angle_beta   90.00
_cell.angle_gamma   90.00
#
_symmetry.space_group_name_H-M   'P 1'
#
loop_
_entity.id
_entity.type
_entity.pdbx_description
1 polymer ?
#
loop_
_entity_poly.entity_id
_entity_poly.type
_entity_poly.pdbx_seq_one_letter_code
_entity_poly.pdbx_strand_id
1 'polypeptide(L)'
;MQAMMRDHYENTPLAMTADEGAGPWESPYRYSPLMWKVDSTEYFHERPIATQQTGFSFVAQMRDWLPDAVGGILWFGVDDAAISVYNPIYCGVKRVPECFRVGNGDMCTFSWTSAFWVNNWVANQTYVRFSQIYPDVQKVQQEIEDSYETSTKALEKEATALCRQNPEAAADLLTAFSDSVSESATARYKKLGEYLLVKYMDGRIKQEENGKFKRTAEGYPESPLSPGYSESYYRRIVESEGDRLRTRPMPAGE
;
A
#
# COMPACT_ATOMS: atom_id res chain seq x y z
N MET A 1 -6.77 -3.25 15.23
CA MET A 1 -6.08 -4.47 14.77
C MET A 1 -5.45 -4.28 13.39
N GLN A 2 -6.21 -4.02 12.32
CA GLN A 2 -5.62 -3.82 10.97
C GLN A 2 -4.49 -2.79 10.98
N ALA A 3 -4.69 -1.61 11.58
CA ALA A 3 -3.65 -0.59 11.73
C ALA A 3 -2.37 -1.08 12.42
N MET A 4 -2.47 -1.96 13.42
CA MET A 4 -1.29 -2.52 14.11
C MET A 4 -0.48 -3.45 13.19
N MET A 5 -1.13 -4.12 12.24
CA MET A 5 -0.43 -4.94 11.25
C MET A 5 0.34 -4.10 10.22
N ARG A 6 0.06 -2.79 10.13
CA ARG A 6 0.67 -1.86 9.17
C ARG A 6 1.89 -1.12 9.72
N ASP A 7 2.24 -1.37 10.99
CA ASP A 7 3.13 -0.53 11.78
C ASP A 7 4.61 -0.84 11.52
N HIS A 8 5.44 0.22 11.56
CA HIS A 8 6.90 0.19 11.47
C HIS A 8 7.55 0.86 12.70
N TYR A 9 6.88 0.78 13.84
CA TYR A 9 7.26 1.39 15.12
C TYR A 9 7.26 2.92 15.11
N GLU A 10 6.37 3.52 14.32
CA GLU A 10 6.26 4.96 14.17
C GLU A 10 6.17 5.66 15.54
N ASN A 11 6.89 6.77 15.69
CA ASN A 11 6.98 7.55 16.93
C ASN A 11 7.69 6.85 18.12
N THR A 12 8.50 5.83 17.85
CA THR A 12 9.36 5.19 18.85
C THR A 12 10.83 5.24 18.43
N PRO A 13 11.78 4.99 19.35
CA PRO A 13 13.21 4.85 19.00
C PRO A 13 13.53 3.69 18.04
N LEU A 14 12.58 2.79 17.79
CA LEU A 14 12.75 1.65 16.88
C LEU A 14 12.38 1.99 15.42
N ALA A 15 11.81 3.18 15.18
CA ALA A 15 11.42 3.62 13.83
C ALA A 15 12.65 3.80 12.93
N MET A 16 12.63 3.12 11.78
CA MET A 16 13.72 3.17 10.79
C MET A 16 13.49 4.24 9.72
N THR A 17 12.93 5.40 10.08
CA THR A 17 12.58 6.48 9.14
C THR A 17 13.55 7.65 9.16
N ALA A 18 14.45 7.71 10.14
CA ALA A 18 15.32 8.87 10.39
C ALA A 18 16.82 8.60 10.17
N ASP A 19 17.25 7.33 10.07
CA ASP A 19 18.65 6.98 9.80
C ASP A 19 18.98 7.01 8.29
N GLU A 20 20.27 6.88 7.94
CA GLU A 20 20.72 6.93 6.54
C GLU A 20 20.06 5.89 5.64
N GLY A 21 19.71 4.72 6.18
CA GLY A 21 19.04 3.66 5.43
C GLY A 21 17.63 4.02 4.99
N ALA A 22 17.01 5.05 5.59
CA ALA A 22 15.70 5.55 5.19
C ALA A 22 15.77 6.34 3.86
N GLY A 23 16.98 6.74 3.46
CA GLY A 23 17.22 7.49 2.24
C GLY A 23 16.57 8.89 2.24
N PRO A 24 16.44 9.52 1.07
CA PRO A 24 15.88 10.87 0.95
C PRO A 24 14.38 10.98 1.23
N TRP A 25 13.67 9.85 1.32
CA TRP A 25 12.21 9.79 1.37
C TRP A 25 11.69 8.98 2.57
N GLU A 26 12.48 8.90 3.63
CA GLU A 26 12.06 8.41 4.95
C GLU A 26 11.43 7.02 4.88
N SER A 27 11.99 6.14 4.05
CA SER A 27 11.47 4.79 3.87
C SER A 27 11.65 3.97 5.15
N PRO A 28 10.57 3.39 5.71
CA PRO A 28 10.67 2.57 6.92
C PRO A 28 11.26 1.18 6.66
N TYR A 29 11.64 0.89 5.41
CA TYR A 29 12.01 -0.44 4.97
C TYR A 29 13.52 -0.65 4.90
N ARG A 30 13.99 -1.84 5.32
CA ARG A 30 15.37 -2.29 5.14
C ARG A 30 15.37 -3.61 4.37
N TYR A 31 16.01 -3.62 3.21
CA TYR A 31 16.14 -4.83 2.42
C TYR A 31 17.08 -5.81 3.13
N SER A 32 16.71 -7.09 3.12
CA SER A 32 17.51 -8.15 3.75
C SER A 32 18.94 -8.22 3.15
N PRO A 33 19.95 -8.61 3.94
CA PRO A 33 19.87 -9.09 5.33
C PRO A 33 19.72 -7.97 6.37
N LEU A 34 18.98 -8.24 7.46
CA LEU A 34 18.81 -7.28 8.57
C LEU A 34 19.99 -7.26 9.55
N MET A 35 20.94 -8.17 9.42
CA MET A 35 22.18 -8.21 10.20
C MET A 35 23.37 -8.10 9.26
N TRP A 36 24.37 -7.30 9.64
CA TRP A 36 25.60 -7.13 8.87
C TRP A 36 26.80 -6.91 9.80
N LYS A 37 28.01 -6.99 9.24
CA LYS A 37 29.25 -6.69 9.95
C LYS A 37 29.98 -5.54 9.32
N VAL A 38 30.52 -4.66 10.15
CA VAL A 38 31.53 -3.68 9.78
C VAL A 38 32.77 -4.02 10.61
N ASP A 39 33.87 -4.33 9.92
CA ASP A 39 35.07 -4.93 10.51
C ASP A 39 34.75 -6.21 11.32
N SER A 40 34.98 -6.19 12.63
CA SER A 40 34.71 -7.31 13.54
C SER A 40 33.39 -7.17 14.31
N THR A 41 32.66 -6.07 14.14
CA THR A 41 31.46 -5.75 14.93
C THR A 41 30.20 -6.04 14.13
N GLU A 42 29.22 -6.70 14.77
CA GLU A 42 27.92 -7.01 14.18
C GLU A 42 26.88 -5.95 14.54
N TYR A 43 26.03 -5.62 13.57
CA TYR A 43 24.97 -4.63 13.66
C TYR A 43 23.67 -5.21 13.13
N PHE A 44 22.54 -4.61 13.51
CA PHE A 44 21.23 -5.05 13.05
C PHE A 44 20.29 -3.88 12.77
N HIS A 45 19.27 -4.17 11.96
CA HIS A 45 18.09 -3.36 11.76
C HIS A 45 16.91 -4.03 12.45
N GLU A 46 16.01 -3.23 13.03
CA GLU A 46 14.76 -3.74 13.58
C GLU A 46 13.92 -4.42 12.49
N ARG A 47 13.18 -5.46 12.86
CA ARG A 47 12.23 -6.11 11.94
C ARG A 47 10.84 -5.52 12.19
N PRO A 48 10.33 -4.63 11.32
CA PRO A 48 9.00 -4.03 11.50
C PRO A 48 7.87 -5.07 11.39
N ILE A 49 6.68 -4.69 11.85
CA ILE A 49 5.48 -5.55 11.76
C ILE A 49 5.08 -5.70 10.29
N ALA A 50 4.90 -4.58 9.59
CA ALA A 50 4.74 -4.57 8.15
C ALA A 50 6.09 -4.71 7.44
N THR A 51 6.14 -5.56 6.41
CA THR A 51 7.36 -5.82 5.64
C THR A 51 7.05 -6.23 4.21
N GLN A 52 7.99 -5.93 3.30
CA GLN A 52 7.92 -6.24 1.88
C GLN A 52 7.89 -7.74 1.57
N GLN A 53 8.22 -8.58 2.56
CA GLN A 53 8.22 -10.04 2.45
C GLN A 53 6.88 -10.67 2.87
N THR A 54 5.89 -9.84 3.26
CA THR A 54 4.57 -10.33 3.62
C THR A 54 3.92 -10.97 2.40
N GLY A 55 3.64 -12.28 2.45
CA GLY A 55 2.84 -12.93 1.41
C GLY A 55 1.37 -12.55 1.52
N PHE A 56 0.85 -12.58 2.75
CA PHE A 56 -0.50 -12.17 3.10
C PHE A 56 -0.58 -11.79 4.57
N SER A 57 -1.60 -11.01 4.93
CA SER A 57 -1.94 -10.64 6.29
C SER A 57 -3.45 -10.70 6.48
N PHE A 58 -3.92 -11.05 7.66
CA PHE A 58 -5.35 -11.00 7.95
C PHE A 58 -5.67 -10.70 9.41
N VAL A 59 -6.87 -10.16 9.62
CA VAL A 59 -7.51 -10.05 10.93
C VAL A 59 -8.77 -10.91 10.91
N ALA A 60 -8.82 -11.91 11.79
CA ALA A 60 -10.00 -12.75 11.95
C ALA A 60 -10.99 -12.09 12.93
N GLN A 61 -12.21 -11.87 12.48
CA GLN A 61 -13.32 -11.40 13.30
C GLN A 61 -14.35 -12.50 13.43
N MET A 62 -14.58 -12.96 14.66
CA MET A 62 -15.55 -14.02 14.98
C MET A 62 -16.62 -13.44 15.90
N ARG A 63 -17.89 -13.51 15.49
CA ARG A 63 -19.03 -12.90 16.17
C ARG A 63 -20.08 -13.97 16.46
N ASP A 64 -20.16 -14.39 17.72
CA ASP A 64 -21.05 -15.46 18.20
C ASP A 64 -22.53 -15.05 18.24
N TRP A 65 -22.83 -13.75 18.21
CA TRP A 65 -24.20 -13.22 18.14
C TRP A 65 -24.81 -13.24 16.72
N LEU A 66 -24.10 -13.75 15.72
CA LEU A 66 -24.56 -13.91 14.34
C LEU A 66 -24.54 -15.39 13.92
N PRO A 67 -25.32 -15.80 12.90
CA PRO A 67 -25.21 -17.16 12.35
C PRO A 67 -23.78 -17.47 11.88
N ASP A 68 -23.31 -18.71 12.05
CA ASP A 68 -21.92 -19.12 11.76
C ASP A 68 -21.43 -18.69 10.37
N ALA A 69 -22.27 -18.78 9.34
CA ALA A 69 -21.94 -18.37 7.97
C ALA A 69 -21.64 -16.85 7.84
N VAL A 70 -22.22 -16.02 8.70
CA VAL A 70 -22.15 -14.55 8.68
C VAL A 70 -21.19 -14.01 9.75
N GLY A 71 -21.13 -14.66 10.91
CA GLY A 71 -20.40 -14.18 12.08
C GLY A 71 -18.89 -14.14 11.90
N GLY A 72 -18.33 -15.02 11.05
CA GLY A 72 -16.91 -15.09 10.73
C GLY A 72 -16.53 -14.26 9.50
N ILE A 73 -15.59 -13.33 9.66
CA ILE A 73 -14.94 -12.57 8.57
C ILE A 73 -13.42 -12.68 8.71
N LEU A 74 -12.76 -13.02 7.61
CA LEU A 74 -11.34 -12.75 7.42
C LEU A 74 -11.20 -11.42 6.70
N TRP A 75 -10.72 -10.40 7.40
CA TRP A 75 -10.22 -9.18 6.79
C TRP A 75 -8.87 -9.52 6.18
N PHE A 76 -8.82 -9.79 4.87
CA PHE A 76 -7.70 -10.44 4.19
C PHE A 76 -7.00 -9.47 3.22
N GLY A 77 -5.68 -9.38 3.34
CA GLY A 77 -4.79 -8.62 2.46
C GLY A 77 -3.64 -9.49 1.97
N VAL A 78 -3.10 -9.14 0.81
CA VAL A 78 -1.98 -9.83 0.16
C VAL A 78 -0.87 -8.83 -0.13
N ASP A 79 0.37 -9.32 -0.15
CA ASP A 79 1.58 -8.47 -0.22
C ASP A 79 1.75 -7.62 1.07
N ASP A 80 2.46 -6.50 0.99
CA ASP A 80 2.87 -5.71 2.14
C ASP A 80 1.68 -5.22 2.98
N ALA A 81 1.71 -5.53 4.28
CA ALA A 81 0.62 -5.21 5.19
C ALA A 81 0.44 -3.71 5.40
N ALA A 82 1.41 -2.84 5.13
CA ALA A 82 1.20 -1.39 5.20
C ALA A 82 0.51 -0.82 3.97
N ILE A 83 0.70 -1.45 2.80
CA ILE A 83 0.29 -0.92 1.50
C ILE A 83 -1.01 -1.57 1.01
N SER A 84 -1.23 -2.83 1.34
CA SER A 84 -2.38 -3.63 0.87
C SER A 84 -3.73 -3.23 1.48
N VAL A 85 -4.83 -3.68 0.88
CA VAL A 85 -6.20 -3.52 1.42
C VAL A 85 -6.61 -4.78 2.17
N TYR A 86 -7.27 -4.61 3.33
CA TYR A 86 -7.96 -5.68 4.03
C TYR A 86 -9.40 -5.86 3.51
N ASN A 87 -9.61 -6.86 2.67
CA ASN A 87 -10.89 -7.18 2.05
C ASN A 87 -11.72 -8.12 2.94
N PRO A 88 -13.04 -7.92 3.10
CA PRO A 88 -13.88 -8.78 3.93
C PRO A 88 -14.24 -10.09 3.20
N ILE A 89 -13.63 -11.19 3.64
CA ILE A 89 -13.93 -12.55 3.17
C ILE A 89 -14.74 -13.28 4.24
N TYR A 90 -16.03 -13.50 3.98
CA TYR A 90 -16.89 -14.23 4.91
C TYR A 90 -16.54 -15.72 4.96
N CYS A 91 -16.66 -16.35 6.13
CA CYS A 91 -16.41 -17.80 6.25
C CYS A 91 -17.44 -18.66 5.52
N GLY A 92 -18.66 -18.14 5.27
CA GLY A 92 -19.74 -18.82 4.57
C GLY A 92 -19.66 -18.80 3.04
N VAL A 93 -18.57 -18.30 2.45
CA VAL A 93 -18.42 -18.23 0.99
C VAL A 93 -18.22 -19.62 0.37
N LYS A 94 -18.71 -19.78 -0.87
CA LYS A 94 -18.59 -21.04 -1.63
C LYS A 94 -17.32 -21.10 -2.48
N ARG A 95 -16.64 -19.98 -2.67
CA ARG A 95 -15.41 -19.88 -3.48
C ARG A 95 -14.57 -18.70 -3.04
N VAL A 96 -13.28 -18.75 -3.40
CA VAL A 96 -12.33 -17.65 -3.23
C VAL A 96 -12.47 -16.68 -4.42
N PRO A 97 -12.45 -15.35 -4.22
CA PRO A 97 -12.41 -14.37 -5.30
C PRO A 97 -11.31 -14.68 -6.32
N GLU A 98 -11.53 -14.38 -7.60
CA GLU A 98 -10.57 -14.72 -8.67
C GLU A 98 -9.21 -14.06 -8.41
N CYS A 99 -9.22 -12.81 -7.94
CA CYS A 99 -8.02 -12.05 -7.62
C CYS A 99 -7.13 -12.67 -6.53
N PHE A 100 -7.68 -13.54 -5.68
CA PHE A 100 -6.94 -14.29 -4.65
C PHE A 100 -6.77 -15.77 -4.98
N ARG A 101 -7.28 -16.24 -6.12
CA ARG A 101 -7.38 -17.66 -6.43
C ARG A 101 -6.03 -18.24 -6.89
N VAL A 102 -5.75 -19.46 -6.45
CA VAL A 102 -4.62 -20.26 -6.93
C VAL A 102 -4.65 -20.36 -8.46
N GLY A 103 -3.51 -20.14 -9.10
CA GLY A 103 -3.36 -20.14 -10.55
C GLY A 103 -3.52 -18.77 -11.21
N ASN A 104 -3.92 -17.73 -10.46
CA ASN A 104 -3.94 -16.36 -10.94
C ASN A 104 -2.56 -15.69 -10.73
N GLY A 105 -1.61 -16.10 -11.57
CA GLY A 105 -0.19 -15.82 -11.39
C GLY A 105 0.50 -16.78 -10.41
N ASP A 106 1.81 -16.66 -10.32
CA ASP A 106 2.69 -17.40 -9.40
C ASP A 106 3.95 -16.56 -9.15
N MET A 107 4.89 -17.02 -8.32
CA MET A 107 6.09 -16.26 -7.94
C MET A 107 7.02 -15.85 -9.09
N CYS A 108 6.86 -16.45 -10.27
CA CYS A 108 7.62 -16.15 -11.48
C CYS A 108 6.74 -15.67 -12.64
N THR A 109 5.41 -15.63 -12.47
CA THR A 109 4.45 -15.24 -13.50
C THR A 109 3.52 -14.14 -13.00
N PHE A 110 3.68 -12.95 -13.55
CA PHE A 110 2.85 -11.79 -13.23
C PHE A 110 1.43 -11.91 -13.82
N SER A 111 0.41 -11.47 -13.07
CA SER A 111 -0.96 -11.35 -13.57
C SER A 111 -1.60 -10.02 -13.13
N TRP A 112 -2.21 -9.31 -14.08
CA TRP A 112 -2.96 -8.07 -13.81
C TRP A 112 -4.30 -8.30 -13.12
N THR A 113 -4.81 -9.54 -13.09
CA THR A 113 -6.02 -9.89 -12.35
C THR A 113 -5.70 -10.45 -10.97
N SER A 114 -4.42 -10.62 -10.61
CA SER A 114 -3.99 -11.10 -9.30
C SER A 114 -3.85 -9.94 -8.32
N ALA A 115 -4.58 -10.01 -7.20
CA ALA A 115 -4.49 -9.01 -6.15
C ALA A 115 -3.07 -8.93 -5.59
N PHE A 116 -2.36 -10.06 -5.44
CA PHE A 116 -0.99 -10.08 -4.95
C PHE A 116 -0.09 -9.22 -5.85
N TRP A 117 -0.10 -9.50 -7.16
CA TRP A 117 0.74 -8.78 -8.12
C TRP A 117 0.37 -7.31 -8.29
N VAL A 118 -0.92 -6.98 -8.21
CA VAL A 118 -1.38 -5.59 -8.26
C VAL A 118 -0.97 -4.80 -7.01
N ASN A 119 -1.08 -5.39 -5.82
CA ASN A 119 -0.59 -4.75 -4.59
C ASN A 119 0.94 -4.60 -4.64
N ASN A 120 1.66 -5.63 -5.09
CA ASN A 120 3.11 -5.59 -5.25
C ASN A 120 3.58 -4.50 -6.25
N TRP A 121 2.81 -4.28 -7.33
CA TRP A 121 3.05 -3.19 -8.28
C TRP A 121 2.93 -1.81 -7.65
N VAL A 122 1.96 -1.60 -6.76
CA VAL A 122 1.82 -0.34 -5.99
C VAL A 122 2.91 -0.23 -4.94
N ALA A 123 3.23 -1.33 -4.24
CA ALA A 123 4.22 -1.37 -3.19
C ALA A 123 5.63 -1.03 -3.68
N ASN A 124 6.06 -1.63 -4.79
CA ASN A 124 7.38 -1.37 -5.37
C ASN A 124 7.56 0.08 -5.86
N GLN A 125 6.49 0.72 -6.32
CA GLN A 125 6.53 2.16 -6.63
C GLN A 125 6.71 3.00 -5.36
N THR A 126 6.20 2.53 -4.22
CA THR A 126 6.13 3.29 -2.97
C THR A 126 7.41 3.15 -2.13
N TYR A 127 8.03 1.96 -2.09
CA TYR A 127 9.13 1.65 -1.16
C TYR A 127 10.25 2.68 -1.13
N VAL A 128 10.74 3.12 -2.28
CA VAL A 128 11.90 4.03 -2.34
C VAL A 128 11.51 5.47 -2.05
N ARG A 129 10.32 5.90 -2.50
CA ARG A 129 9.84 7.28 -2.37
C ARG A 129 8.68 7.38 -1.37
N PHE A 130 8.83 6.68 -0.25
CA PHE A 130 7.77 6.41 0.71
C PHE A 130 7.05 7.68 1.16
N SER A 131 7.77 8.67 1.71
CA SER A 131 7.16 9.91 2.20
C SER A 131 6.44 10.74 1.12
N GLN A 132 6.80 10.55 -0.15
CA GLN A 132 6.14 11.23 -1.27
C GLN A 132 4.91 10.46 -1.79
N ILE A 133 4.97 9.13 -1.84
CA ILE A 133 3.98 8.31 -2.54
C ILE A 133 2.96 7.68 -1.59
N TYR A 134 3.39 7.26 -0.41
CA TYR A 134 2.55 6.56 0.56
C TYR A 134 1.29 7.35 0.98
N PRO A 135 1.30 8.69 1.12
CA PRO A 135 0.07 9.43 1.44
C PRO A 135 -1.07 9.22 0.42
N ASP A 136 -0.76 9.12 -0.88
CA ASP A 136 -1.78 8.84 -1.91
C ASP A 136 -2.27 7.39 -1.84
N VAL A 137 -1.39 6.45 -1.52
CA VAL A 137 -1.74 5.03 -1.29
C VAL A 137 -2.68 4.92 -0.10
N GLN A 138 -2.29 5.50 1.04
CA GLN A 138 -3.05 5.47 2.28
C GLN A 138 -4.45 6.07 2.10
N LYS A 139 -4.56 7.16 1.34
CA LYS A 139 -5.86 7.77 1.02
C LYS A 139 -6.78 6.79 0.29
N VAL A 140 -6.31 6.13 -0.77
CA VAL A 140 -7.13 5.17 -1.53
C VAL A 140 -7.43 3.91 -0.71
N GLN A 141 -6.48 3.46 0.11
CA GLN A 141 -6.68 2.36 1.05
C GLN A 141 -7.83 2.65 2.01
N GLN A 142 -7.83 3.83 2.65
CA GLN A 142 -8.89 4.27 3.56
C GLN A 142 -10.24 4.42 2.84
N GLU A 143 -10.27 5.05 1.66
CA GLU A 143 -11.50 5.18 0.86
C GLU A 143 -12.17 3.81 0.61
N ILE A 144 -11.36 2.78 0.33
CA ILE A 144 -11.85 1.42 0.09
C ILE A 144 -12.31 0.77 1.40
N GLU A 145 -11.47 0.79 2.44
CA GLU A 145 -11.76 0.10 3.71
C GLU A 145 -12.95 0.74 4.45
N ASP A 146 -13.09 2.06 4.43
CA ASP A 146 -14.24 2.77 5.02
C ASP A 146 -15.55 2.38 4.32
N SER A 147 -15.50 2.12 3.01
CA SER A 147 -16.68 1.67 2.25
C SER A 147 -17.19 0.29 2.72
N TYR A 148 -16.31 -0.54 3.30
CA TYR A 148 -16.67 -1.85 3.83
C TYR A 148 -17.50 -1.75 5.10
N GLU A 149 -17.30 -0.74 5.94
CA GLU A 149 -18.05 -0.61 7.18
C GLU A 149 -19.57 -0.50 6.91
N THR A 150 -19.94 0.30 5.92
CA THR A 150 -21.35 0.50 5.57
C THR A 150 -21.91 -0.71 4.83
N SER A 151 -21.15 -1.25 3.87
CA SER A 151 -21.63 -2.32 2.99
C SER A 151 -21.75 -3.68 3.70
N THR A 152 -20.83 -4.00 4.62
CA THR A 152 -20.92 -5.23 5.45
C THR A 152 -22.14 -5.20 6.36
N LYS A 153 -22.46 -4.07 7.02
CA LYS A 153 -23.66 -3.95 7.87
C LYS A 153 -24.95 -4.20 7.09
N ALA A 154 -25.06 -3.65 5.88
CA ALA A 154 -26.24 -3.85 5.03
C ALA A 154 -26.36 -5.32 4.59
N LEU A 155 -25.26 -5.90 4.12
CA LEU A 155 -25.18 -7.31 3.72
C LEU A 155 -25.58 -8.26 4.85
N GLU A 156 -25.03 -8.07 6.06
CA GLU A 156 -25.20 -8.99 7.17
C GLU A 156 -26.64 -9.07 7.65
N LYS A 157 -27.37 -7.95 7.59
CA LYS A 157 -28.80 -7.93 7.91
C LYS A 157 -29.59 -8.84 6.97
N GLU A 158 -29.29 -8.77 5.67
CA GLU A 158 -29.94 -9.60 4.66
C GLU A 158 -29.51 -11.06 4.75
N ALA A 159 -28.21 -11.32 4.84
CA ALA A 159 -27.65 -12.67 4.97
C ALA A 159 -28.17 -13.39 6.22
N THR A 160 -28.27 -12.70 7.36
CA THR A 160 -28.81 -13.26 8.61
C THR A 160 -30.28 -13.66 8.46
N ALA A 161 -31.09 -12.86 7.74
CA ALA A 161 -32.48 -13.20 7.46
C ALA A 161 -32.59 -14.45 6.57
N LEU A 162 -31.71 -14.56 5.57
CA LEU A 162 -31.64 -15.70 4.66
C LEU A 162 -31.15 -16.98 5.34
N CYS A 163 -30.21 -16.92 6.30
CA CYS A 163 -29.67 -18.12 6.96
C CYS A 163 -30.74 -19.05 7.54
N ARG A 164 -31.89 -18.52 7.99
CA ARG A 164 -32.98 -19.33 8.54
C ARG A 164 -33.95 -19.87 7.48
N GLN A 165 -34.04 -19.20 6.34
CA GLN A 165 -35.04 -19.47 5.31
C GLN A 165 -34.46 -20.29 4.16
N ASN A 166 -33.26 -19.91 3.74
CA ASN A 166 -32.52 -20.51 2.64
C ASN A 166 -31.00 -20.32 2.88
N PRO A 167 -30.36 -21.24 3.61
CA PRO A 167 -28.92 -21.18 3.88
C PRO A 167 -28.06 -21.12 2.61
N GLU A 168 -28.52 -21.74 1.53
CA GLU A 168 -27.80 -21.74 0.26
C GLU A 168 -27.79 -20.36 -0.40
N ALA A 169 -28.92 -19.66 -0.37
CA ALA A 169 -29.02 -18.27 -0.83
C ALA A 169 -28.20 -17.30 0.03
N ALA A 170 -28.12 -17.54 1.36
CA ALA A 170 -27.24 -16.75 2.22
C ALA A 170 -25.76 -16.93 1.81
N ALA A 171 -25.33 -18.17 1.57
CA ALA A 171 -23.96 -18.45 1.12
C ALA A 171 -23.67 -17.83 -0.27
N ASP A 172 -24.63 -17.85 -1.20
CA ASP A 172 -24.48 -17.18 -2.51
C ASP A 172 -24.35 -15.66 -2.38
N LEU A 173 -25.17 -15.05 -1.51
CA LEU A 173 -25.11 -13.61 -1.24
C LEU A 173 -23.76 -13.20 -0.65
N LEU A 174 -23.29 -13.92 0.37
CA LEU A 174 -21.97 -13.68 0.98
C LEU A 174 -20.83 -13.87 -0.02
N THR A 175 -20.92 -14.90 -0.86
CA THR A 175 -19.94 -15.18 -1.91
C THR A 175 -19.88 -14.05 -2.93
N ALA A 176 -21.05 -13.62 -3.44
CA ALA A 176 -21.13 -12.54 -4.42
C ALA A 176 -20.59 -11.21 -3.86
N PHE A 177 -20.84 -10.95 -2.58
CA PHE A 177 -20.31 -9.77 -1.90
C PHE A 177 -18.78 -9.82 -1.82
N SER A 178 -18.21 -10.87 -1.20
CA SER A 178 -16.75 -10.99 -1.03
C SER A 178 -16.01 -11.00 -2.37
N ASP A 179 -16.57 -11.64 -3.40
CA ASP A 179 -16.03 -11.56 -4.76
C ASP A 179 -16.05 -10.10 -5.26
N SER A 180 -17.21 -9.47 -5.27
CA SER A 180 -17.40 -8.12 -5.84
C SER A 180 -16.49 -7.08 -5.22
N VAL A 181 -16.40 -7.05 -3.88
CA VAL A 181 -15.58 -6.06 -3.18
C VAL A 181 -14.08 -6.30 -3.39
N SER A 182 -13.65 -7.56 -3.49
CA SER A 182 -12.24 -7.93 -3.69
C SER A 182 -11.77 -7.64 -5.11
N GLU A 183 -12.60 -7.94 -6.11
CA GLU A 183 -12.31 -7.59 -7.51
C GLU A 183 -12.31 -6.08 -7.72
N SER A 184 -13.27 -5.37 -7.09
CA SER A 184 -13.35 -3.91 -7.16
C SER A 184 -12.14 -3.23 -6.51
N ALA A 185 -11.69 -3.71 -5.35
CA ALA A 185 -10.49 -3.20 -4.70
C ALA A 185 -9.24 -3.43 -5.55
N THR A 186 -9.10 -4.62 -6.13
CA THR A 186 -7.98 -4.96 -7.02
C THR A 186 -7.97 -4.05 -8.25
N ALA A 187 -9.12 -3.84 -8.90
CA ALA A 187 -9.25 -2.92 -10.02
C ALA A 187 -8.91 -1.47 -9.62
N ARG A 188 -9.37 -1.02 -8.44
CA ARG A 188 -9.08 0.31 -7.90
C ARG A 188 -7.59 0.49 -7.61
N TYR A 189 -6.92 -0.51 -7.04
CA TYR A 189 -5.48 -0.50 -6.80
C TYR A 189 -4.66 -0.53 -8.09
N LYS A 190 -5.12 -1.24 -9.12
CA LYS A 190 -4.50 -1.16 -10.45
C LYS A 190 -4.54 0.28 -10.98
N LYS A 191 -5.69 0.96 -10.85
CA LYS A 191 -5.82 2.39 -11.21
C LYS A 191 -4.97 3.31 -10.34
N LEU A 192 -4.81 3.00 -9.06
CA LEU A 192 -3.86 3.70 -8.20
C LEU A 192 -2.43 3.53 -8.73
N GLY A 193 -1.99 2.32 -9.07
CA GLY A 193 -0.66 2.08 -9.63
C GLY A 193 -0.42 2.83 -10.94
N GLU A 194 -1.40 2.89 -11.84
CA GLU A 194 -1.34 3.72 -13.06
C GLU A 194 -1.20 5.22 -12.72
N TYR A 195 -1.98 5.68 -11.73
CA TYR A 195 -1.99 7.06 -11.27
C TYR A 195 -0.65 7.48 -10.64
N LEU A 196 -0.10 6.66 -9.74
CA LEU A 196 1.17 6.93 -9.06
C LEU A 196 2.32 7.06 -10.04
N LEU A 197 2.40 6.17 -11.03
CA LEU A 197 3.38 6.25 -12.11
C LEU A 197 3.29 7.61 -12.82
N VAL A 198 2.08 8.01 -13.24
CA VAL A 198 1.89 9.29 -13.93
C VAL A 198 2.23 10.48 -13.03
N LYS A 199 1.80 10.47 -11.77
CA LYS A 199 2.01 11.58 -10.84
C LYS A 199 3.49 11.79 -10.53
N TYR A 200 4.24 10.70 -10.32
CA TYR A 200 5.58 10.73 -9.74
C TYR A 200 6.73 10.38 -10.69
N MET A 201 6.47 10.09 -11.97
CA MET A 201 7.53 9.72 -12.93
C MET A 201 8.71 10.72 -12.97
N ASP A 202 9.90 10.18 -13.21
CA ASP A 202 11.16 10.92 -13.40
C ASP A 202 11.56 11.84 -12.23
N GLY A 203 11.12 11.52 -11.01
CA GLY A 203 11.45 12.31 -9.82
C GLY A 203 10.71 13.66 -9.74
N ARG A 204 9.77 13.92 -10.65
CA ARG A 204 8.91 15.12 -10.65
C ARG A 204 7.57 14.80 -9.99
N ILE A 205 6.78 15.84 -9.72
CA ILE A 205 5.41 15.68 -9.19
C ILE A 205 4.45 16.48 -10.06
N LYS A 206 3.52 15.80 -10.74
CA LYS A 206 2.46 16.47 -11.50
C LYS A 206 1.49 17.16 -10.54
N GLN A 207 1.13 18.39 -10.86
CA GLN A 207 0.22 19.19 -10.05
C GLN A 207 -1.23 18.75 -10.26
N GLU A 208 -2.05 18.94 -9.23
CA GLU A 208 -3.45 18.55 -9.22
C GLU A 208 -4.33 19.68 -8.71
N GLU A 209 -5.57 19.67 -9.19
CA GLU A 209 -6.66 20.50 -8.69
C GLU A 209 -7.92 19.64 -8.68
N ASN A 210 -8.62 19.58 -7.54
CA ASN A 210 -9.85 18.80 -7.37
C ASN A 210 -9.72 17.31 -7.80
N GLY A 211 -8.58 16.69 -7.50
CA GLY A 211 -8.32 15.27 -7.81
C GLY A 211 -8.07 14.96 -9.28
N LYS A 212 -7.77 15.98 -10.11
CA LYS A 212 -7.38 15.81 -11.51
C LYS A 212 -6.04 16.49 -11.76
N PHE A 213 -5.22 15.90 -12.62
CA PHE A 213 -3.99 16.55 -13.08
C PHE A 213 -4.32 17.86 -13.77
N LYS A 214 -3.64 18.94 -13.33
CA LYS A 214 -3.83 20.26 -13.92
C LYS A 214 -3.37 20.28 -15.36
N ARG A 215 -4.12 21.01 -16.18
CA ARG A 215 -3.82 21.22 -17.60
C ARG A 215 -3.94 22.70 -17.93
N THR A 216 -3.14 23.13 -18.91
CA THR A 216 -3.26 24.47 -19.50
C THR A 216 -4.59 24.59 -20.24
N ALA A 217 -4.97 25.81 -20.65
CA ALA A 217 -6.18 26.05 -21.42
C ALA A 217 -6.23 25.26 -22.74
N GLU A 218 -5.07 24.96 -23.32
CA GLU A 218 -4.89 24.18 -24.54
C GLU A 218 -4.88 22.66 -24.31
N GLY A 219 -4.99 22.22 -23.04
CA GLY A 219 -5.08 20.81 -22.67
C GLY A 219 -3.73 20.10 -22.43
N TYR A 220 -2.61 20.82 -22.49
CA TYR A 220 -1.29 20.28 -22.11
C TYR A 220 -1.18 20.09 -20.60
N PRO A 221 -0.39 19.11 -20.11
CA PRO A 221 -0.14 19.00 -18.68
C PRO A 221 0.57 20.26 -18.16
N GLU A 222 0.13 20.76 -17.01
CA GLU A 222 0.85 21.83 -16.31
C GLU A 222 2.27 21.39 -15.95
N SER A 223 3.18 22.36 -15.85
CA SER A 223 4.59 22.09 -15.52
C SER A 223 4.67 21.37 -14.16
N PRO A 224 5.38 20.23 -14.06
CA PRO A 224 5.45 19.49 -12.82
C PRO A 224 6.43 20.14 -11.84
N LEU A 225 6.16 19.94 -10.55
CA LEU A 225 7.05 20.36 -9.47
C LEU A 225 8.34 19.53 -9.49
N SER A 226 9.45 20.19 -9.16
CA SER A 226 10.74 19.55 -8.85
C SER A 226 11.10 19.88 -7.40
N PRO A 227 10.58 19.11 -6.44
CA PRO A 227 10.81 19.39 -5.02
C PRO A 227 12.28 19.21 -4.62
N GLY A 228 13.06 18.44 -5.39
CA GLY A 228 14.41 18.04 -4.98
C GLY A 228 14.36 17.13 -3.74
N TYR A 229 15.43 17.19 -2.94
CA TYR A 229 15.53 16.51 -1.66
C TYR A 229 15.21 17.45 -0.49
N SER A 230 15.01 16.88 0.70
CA SER A 230 14.88 17.68 1.93
C SER A 230 16.18 18.42 2.23
N GLU A 231 16.07 19.53 2.98
CA GLU A 231 17.24 20.30 3.40
C GLU A 231 18.22 19.45 4.23
N SER A 232 17.69 18.59 5.11
CA SER A 232 18.50 17.66 5.90
C SER A 232 19.30 16.71 4.99
N TYR A 233 18.70 16.20 3.92
CA TYR A 233 19.41 15.35 2.95
C TYR A 233 20.49 16.13 2.18
N TYR A 234 20.20 17.36 1.74
CA TYR A 234 21.20 18.21 1.08
C TYR A 234 22.37 18.54 2.01
N ARG A 235 22.13 18.77 3.31
CA ARG A 235 23.20 18.99 4.29
C ARG A 235 24.14 17.80 4.35
N ARG A 236 23.62 16.56 4.37
CA ARG A 236 24.44 15.34 4.36
C ARG A 236 25.25 15.17 3.08
N ILE A 237 24.70 15.54 1.93
CA ILE A 237 25.45 15.58 0.67
C ILE A 237 26.63 16.56 0.78
N VAL A 238 26.39 17.76 1.32
CA VAL A 238 27.46 18.76 1.50
C VAL A 238 28.51 18.29 2.52
N GLU A 239 28.09 17.66 3.61
CA GLU A 239 28.99 17.13 4.64
C GLU A 239 29.90 16.02 4.10
N SER A 240 29.37 15.17 3.21
CA SER A 240 30.15 14.07 2.59
C SER A 240 31.06 14.53 1.44
N GLU A 241 30.66 15.54 0.67
CA GLU A 241 31.35 15.93 -0.57
C GLU A 241 32.14 17.25 -0.47
N GLY A 242 31.88 18.05 0.58
CA GLY A 242 32.53 19.32 0.84
C GLY A 242 32.42 20.32 -0.32
N ASP A 243 33.51 21.05 -0.56
CA ASP A 243 33.57 22.10 -1.59
C ASP A 243 33.50 21.56 -3.04
N ARG A 244 33.55 20.24 -3.26
CA ARG A 244 33.47 19.65 -4.62
C ARG A 244 32.19 20.09 -5.35
N LEU A 245 31.09 20.21 -4.61
CA LEU A 245 29.77 20.56 -5.16
C LEU A 245 29.50 22.07 -5.16
N ARG A 246 30.42 22.88 -4.62
CA ARG A 246 30.24 24.33 -4.53
C ARG A 246 30.32 24.94 -5.92
N THR A 247 29.31 25.72 -6.29
CA THR A 247 29.32 26.46 -7.55
C THR A 247 30.47 27.47 -7.56
N ARG A 248 31.16 27.55 -8.70
CA ARG A 248 32.13 28.61 -8.96
C ARG A 248 31.43 29.74 -9.70
N PRO A 249 31.70 31.02 -9.39
CA PRO A 249 31.19 32.11 -10.19
C PRO A 249 31.67 31.92 -11.63
N MET A 250 30.75 32.02 -12.59
CA MET A 250 31.17 32.09 -14.00
C MET A 250 31.99 33.37 -14.19
N PRO A 251 33.10 33.31 -14.96
CA PRO A 251 33.81 34.53 -15.35
C PRO A 251 32.81 35.49 -16.00
N ALA A 252 32.81 36.76 -15.59
CA ALA A 252 32.09 37.78 -16.33
C ALA A 252 32.66 37.78 -17.75
N GLY A 253 31.81 37.58 -18.76
CA GLY A 253 32.25 37.57 -20.16
C GLY A 253 32.97 38.87 -20.49
N GLU A 254 34.20 38.75 -21.02
CA GLU A 254 34.93 39.84 -21.68
C GLU A 254 34.35 40.13 -23.07
#